data_AF-A0A3D0D1G1-F1
#
_entry.id   AF-A0A3D0D1G1-F1
#
_cell.length_a   1.000
_cell.length_b   1.000
_cell.length_c   1.000
_cell.angle_alpha   90.00
_cell.angle_beta   90.00
_cell.angle_gamma   90.00
#
_symmetry.space_group_name_H-M   'P 1'
#
loop_
_entity.id
_entity.type
_entity.pdbx_description
1 polymer ?
#
loop_
_entity_poly.entity_id
_entity_poly.type
_entity_poly.pdbx_seq_one_letter_code
_entity_poly.pdbx_strand_id
1 'polypeptide(L)'
;PPPPPAPPPPYSCAIQPILGFGRVWTDNPNVRAALGCPTTPERGLTLTAQRFQNGWLWYNQTLGRWELLNSSSHRWALYYDEGSARAAAGQLGAALTGPFVVTGTYQLYDGGGMIWTPATGVIVFFNNGTWAGF
;
A
#
# COMPACT_ATOMS: atom_id res chain seq x y z
N PRO A 1 45.98 -8.56 -9.68
CA PRO A 1 44.74 -7.99 -9.09
C PRO A 1 43.72 -9.10 -8.81
N PRO A 2 43.06 -9.10 -7.64
CA PRO A 2 41.89 -9.97 -7.43
C PRO A 2 40.76 -9.56 -8.39
N PRO A 3 39.91 -10.51 -8.83
CA PRO A 3 38.75 -10.18 -9.64
C PRO A 3 37.81 -9.22 -8.89
N PRO A 4 37.06 -8.36 -9.61
CA PRO A 4 36.03 -7.53 -9.01
C PRO A 4 35.03 -8.41 -8.23
N PRO A 5 34.44 -7.92 -7.13
CA PRO A 5 33.34 -8.61 -6.46
C PRO A 5 32.24 -8.92 -7.48
N ALA A 6 31.71 -10.14 -7.47
CA ALA A 6 30.58 -10.50 -8.30
C ALA A 6 29.40 -9.55 -7.99
N PRO A 7 28.60 -9.13 -9.00
CA PRO A 7 27.38 -8.38 -8.76
C PRO A 7 26.50 -9.15 -7.76
N PRO A 8 25.83 -8.46 -6.81
CA PRO A 8 24.86 -9.13 -5.95
C PRO A 8 23.84 -9.87 -6.83
N PRO A 9 23.41 -11.08 -6.46
CA PRO A 9 22.52 -11.88 -7.29
C PRO A 9 21.27 -11.05 -7.62
N PRO A 10 20.79 -11.06 -8.88
CA PRO A 10 19.52 -10.42 -9.20
C PRO A 10 18.45 -11.08 -8.32
N TYR A 11 17.72 -10.28 -7.55
CA TYR A 11 16.62 -10.77 -6.71
C TYR A 11 15.60 -11.49 -7.61
N SER A 12 15.72 -12.81 -7.76
CA SER A 12 14.82 -13.61 -8.58
C SER A 12 13.65 -14.07 -7.74
N CYS A 13 12.73 -13.15 -7.49
CA CYS A 13 11.46 -13.51 -6.86
C CYS A 13 10.71 -14.51 -7.74
N ALA A 14 10.05 -15.50 -7.13
CA ALA A 14 9.26 -16.50 -7.85
C ALA A 14 8.08 -15.89 -8.62
N ILE A 15 7.59 -14.73 -8.14
CA ILE A 15 6.56 -13.93 -8.77
C ILE A 15 7.19 -12.57 -9.08
N GLN A 16 7.02 -12.08 -10.30
CA GLN A 16 7.38 -10.71 -10.66
C GLN A 16 6.11 -9.84 -10.66
N PRO A 17 6.15 -8.66 -10.02
CA PRO A 17 5.05 -7.71 -10.09
C PRO A 17 4.94 -7.16 -11.52
N ILE A 18 3.72 -6.91 -12.00
CA ILE A 18 3.48 -6.47 -13.37
C ILE A 18 3.04 -5.00 -13.40
N LEU A 19 3.17 -4.36 -14.57
CA LEU A 19 2.68 -2.99 -14.83
C LEU A 19 3.09 -1.97 -13.74
N GLY A 20 2.12 -1.34 -13.07
CA GLY A 20 2.33 -0.27 -12.10
C GLY A 20 3.12 -0.70 -10.88
N PHE A 21 2.85 -1.89 -10.34
CA PHE A 21 3.61 -2.42 -9.21
C PHE A 21 5.00 -2.85 -9.65
N GLY A 22 5.12 -3.46 -10.83
CA GLY A 22 6.40 -3.79 -11.46
C GLY A 22 7.31 -2.58 -11.54
N ARG A 23 6.77 -1.44 -12.00
CA ARG A 23 7.49 -0.17 -12.09
C ARG A 23 7.89 0.37 -10.71
N VAL A 24 6.95 0.47 -9.77
CA VAL A 24 7.25 0.99 -8.42
C VAL A 24 8.30 0.15 -7.72
N TRP A 25 8.19 -1.18 -7.78
CA TRP A 25 9.13 -2.11 -7.16
C TRP A 25 10.52 -2.09 -7.84
N THR A 26 10.57 -1.98 -9.18
CA THR A 26 11.85 -2.01 -9.90
C THR A 26 12.60 -0.68 -9.84
N ASP A 27 11.88 0.44 -10.01
CA ASP A 27 12.47 1.78 -10.12
C ASP A 27 12.84 2.38 -8.74
N ASN A 28 12.32 1.83 -7.63
CA ASN A 28 12.56 2.34 -6.28
C ASN A 28 13.30 1.31 -5.41
N PRO A 29 14.65 1.35 -5.35
CA PRO A 29 15.45 0.40 -4.59
C PRO A 29 15.07 0.29 -3.11
N ASN A 30 14.70 1.41 -2.48
CA ASN A 30 14.28 1.44 -1.07
C ASN A 30 12.93 0.72 -0.86
N VAL A 31 11.98 0.89 -1.80
CA VAL A 31 10.70 0.18 -1.76
C VAL A 31 10.95 -1.32 -1.90
N ARG A 32 11.77 -1.72 -2.88
CA ARG A 32 12.16 -3.12 -3.07
C ARG A 32 12.83 -3.72 -1.85
N ALA A 33 13.79 -3.02 -1.27
CA ALA A 33 14.51 -3.49 -0.08
C ALA A 33 13.58 -3.65 1.13
N ALA A 34 12.61 -2.75 1.31
CA ALA A 34 11.66 -2.80 2.40
C ALA A 34 10.54 -3.84 2.20
N LEU A 35 10.08 -4.04 0.97
CA LEU A 35 9.01 -5.00 0.66
C LEU A 35 9.50 -6.43 0.44
N GLY A 36 10.73 -6.65 -0.04
CA GLY A 36 11.17 -7.98 -0.44
C GLY A 36 10.41 -8.49 -1.67
N CYS A 37 10.15 -9.80 -1.72
CA CYS A 37 9.52 -10.43 -2.88
C CYS A 37 8.00 -10.37 -2.81
N PRO A 38 7.30 -10.29 -3.96
CA PRO A 38 5.86 -10.52 -3.99
C PRO A 38 5.53 -11.97 -3.61
N THR A 39 4.50 -12.12 -2.78
CA THR A 39 4.04 -13.43 -2.28
C THR A 39 2.75 -13.88 -2.94
N THR A 40 2.05 -12.97 -3.62
CA THR A 40 0.85 -13.28 -4.40
C THR A 40 0.92 -12.69 -5.80
N PRO A 41 0.18 -13.24 -6.78
CA PRO A 41 -0.16 -12.50 -7.98
C PRO A 41 -0.97 -11.25 -7.64
N GLU A 42 -1.02 -10.32 -8.58
CA GLU A 42 -1.94 -9.19 -8.52
C GLU A 42 -3.39 -9.65 -8.53
N ARG A 43 -4.21 -9.07 -7.65
CA ARG A 43 -5.62 -9.42 -7.50
C ARG A 43 -6.48 -8.16 -7.45
N GLY A 44 -7.68 -8.25 -8.01
CA GLY A 44 -8.66 -7.18 -7.88
C GLY A 44 -9.08 -6.97 -6.42
N LEU A 45 -9.37 -5.72 -6.08
CA LEU A 45 -9.97 -5.34 -4.80
C LEU A 45 -11.05 -4.28 -4.99
N THR A 46 -11.95 -4.21 -4.01
CA THR A 46 -12.93 -3.13 -3.92
C THR A 46 -12.78 -2.43 -2.58
N LEU A 47 -12.69 -1.09 -2.60
CA LEU A 47 -12.68 -0.25 -1.41
C LEU A 47 -13.93 0.61 -1.38
N THR A 48 -14.45 0.85 -0.18
CA THR A 48 -15.19 2.08 0.11
C THR A 48 -14.19 3.10 0.65
N ALA A 49 -13.89 4.13 -0.12
CA ALA A 49 -12.92 5.16 0.22
C ALA A 49 -13.60 6.46 0.67
N GLN A 50 -13.02 7.14 1.65
CA GLN A 50 -13.41 8.48 2.05
C GLN A 50 -12.16 9.35 2.24
N ARG A 51 -12.16 10.52 1.61
CA ARG A 51 -11.04 11.47 1.71
C ARG A 51 -11.25 12.44 2.87
N PHE A 52 -10.19 12.69 3.62
CA PHE A 52 -10.11 13.66 4.69
C PHE A 52 -9.01 14.69 4.38
N GLN A 53 -8.97 15.79 5.12
CA GLN A 53 -7.96 16.84 4.96
C GLN A 53 -6.53 16.29 4.99
N ASN A 54 -6.25 15.37 5.92
CA ASN A 54 -4.92 14.83 6.17
C ASN A 54 -4.82 13.33 5.89
N GLY A 55 -5.67 12.77 5.03
CA GLY A 55 -5.56 11.35 4.72
C GLY A 55 -6.80 10.70 4.14
N TRP A 56 -6.83 9.38 4.30
CA TRP A 56 -7.89 8.53 3.81
C TRP A 56 -8.32 7.54 4.88
N LEU A 57 -9.62 7.24 4.87
CA LEU A 57 -10.15 6.04 5.49
C LEU A 57 -10.74 5.16 4.40
N TRP A 58 -10.26 3.92 4.33
CA TRP A 58 -10.74 2.91 3.39
C TRP A 58 -11.37 1.76 4.16
N TYR A 59 -12.48 1.25 3.66
CA TYR A 59 -12.95 -0.09 4.00
C TYR A 59 -12.65 -1.02 2.84
N ASN A 60 -11.76 -1.97 3.06
CA ASN A 60 -11.40 -2.99 2.10
C ASN A 60 -12.46 -4.09 2.11
N GLN A 61 -13.36 -4.07 1.13
CA GLN A 61 -14.48 -5.00 1.03
C GLN A 61 -14.02 -6.43 0.71
N THR A 62 -12.89 -6.56 0.03
CA THR A 62 -12.30 -7.86 -0.33
C THR A 62 -11.69 -8.56 0.88
N LEU A 63 -11.12 -7.81 1.81
CA LEU A 63 -10.41 -8.35 2.99
C LEU A 63 -11.17 -8.14 4.31
N GLY A 64 -12.31 -7.43 4.29
CA GLY A 64 -13.17 -7.24 5.45
C GLY A 64 -12.53 -6.42 6.57
N ARG A 65 -11.78 -5.36 6.24
CA ARG A 65 -11.07 -4.53 7.23
C ARG A 65 -11.00 -3.06 6.84
N TRP A 66 -10.77 -2.20 7.82
CA TRP A 66 -10.55 -0.77 7.61
C TRP A 66 -9.06 -0.45 7.58
N GLU A 67 -8.69 0.47 6.70
CA GLU A 67 -7.32 0.92 6.47
C GLU A 67 -7.30 2.45 6.56
N LEU A 68 -6.55 2.99 7.52
CA LEU A 68 -6.39 4.43 7.71
C LEU A 68 -5.01 4.85 7.22
N LEU A 69 -4.96 5.87 6.36
CA LEU A 69 -3.72 6.44 5.85
C LEU A 69 -3.62 7.88 6.32
N ASN A 70 -2.66 8.16 7.21
CA ASN A 70 -2.41 9.52 7.68
C ASN A 70 -1.28 10.15 6.85
N SER A 71 -1.60 11.25 6.15
CA SER A 71 -0.66 11.99 5.28
C SER A 71 0.27 12.91 6.03
N SER A 72 -0.11 13.38 7.23
CA SER A 72 0.76 14.23 8.04
C SER A 72 1.89 13.42 8.69
N SER A 73 1.60 12.20 9.15
CA SER A 73 2.59 11.33 9.82
C SER A 73 3.22 10.27 8.93
N HIS A 74 2.70 10.09 7.70
CA HIS A 74 3.05 8.96 6.81
C HIS A 74 2.89 7.59 7.48
N ARG A 75 1.93 7.49 8.42
CA ARG A 75 1.59 6.26 9.13
C ARG A 75 0.29 5.68 8.60
N TRP A 76 0.20 4.36 8.60
CA TRP A 76 -1.06 3.65 8.34
C TRP A 76 -1.42 2.74 9.50
N ALA A 77 -2.70 2.40 9.60
CA ALA A 77 -3.23 1.50 10.61
C ALA A 77 -4.38 0.65 10.05
N LEU A 78 -4.57 -0.53 10.65
CA LEU A 78 -5.69 -1.42 10.36
C LEU A 78 -6.66 -1.45 11.53
N TYR A 79 -7.95 -1.52 11.22
CA TYR A 79 -9.01 -1.74 12.19
C TYR A 79 -9.97 -2.80 11.66
N TYR A 80 -10.53 -3.60 12.57
CA TYR A 80 -11.48 -4.67 12.22
C TYR A 80 -12.93 -4.30 12.56
N ASP A 81 -13.14 -3.17 13.23
CA ASP A 81 -14.45 -2.61 13.54
C ASP A 81 -14.57 -1.18 13.02
N GLU A 82 -15.79 -0.79 12.62
CA GLU A 82 -16.03 0.57 12.10
C GLU A 82 -15.86 1.64 13.18
N GLY A 83 -16.26 1.36 14.43
CA GLY A 83 -16.20 2.35 15.51
C GLY A 83 -14.78 2.89 15.74
N SER A 84 -13.81 2.01 15.89
CA SER A 84 -12.40 2.35 16.06
C SER A 84 -11.82 3.03 14.82
N ALA A 85 -12.20 2.55 13.63
CA ALA A 85 -11.77 3.14 12.37
C ALA A 85 -12.25 4.61 12.23
N ARG A 86 -13.51 4.87 12.55
CA ARG A 86 -14.13 6.20 12.52
C ARG A 86 -13.57 7.12 13.58
N ALA A 87 -13.36 6.62 14.80
CA ALA A 87 -12.72 7.37 15.87
C ALA A 87 -11.30 7.80 15.47
N ALA A 88 -10.52 6.89 14.89
CA ALA A 88 -9.19 7.19 14.40
C ALA A 88 -9.21 8.16 13.21
N ALA A 89 -10.20 8.08 12.32
CA ALA A 89 -10.33 9.02 11.20
C ALA A 89 -10.57 10.47 11.65
N GLY A 90 -11.08 10.69 12.88
CA GLY A 90 -11.21 12.03 13.46
C GLY A 90 -9.88 12.80 13.53
N GLN A 91 -8.74 12.09 13.61
CA GLN A 91 -7.41 12.72 13.59
C GLN A 91 -7.00 13.25 12.20
N LEU A 92 -7.69 12.84 11.14
CA LEU A 92 -7.41 13.25 9.76
C LEU A 92 -8.03 14.61 9.40
N GLY A 93 -8.77 15.23 10.32
CA GLY A 93 -9.50 16.48 10.08
C GLY A 93 -10.87 16.25 9.45
N ALA A 94 -11.41 17.28 8.79
CA ALA A 94 -12.73 17.21 8.17
C ALA A 94 -12.74 16.28 6.95
N ALA A 95 -13.87 15.60 6.75
CA ALA A 95 -14.12 14.84 5.53
C ALA A 95 -14.25 15.81 4.33
N LEU A 96 -13.51 15.53 3.26
CA LEU A 96 -13.58 16.27 2.00
C LEU A 96 -14.59 15.64 1.03
N THR A 97 -14.89 14.36 1.22
CA THR A 97 -15.87 13.62 0.43
C THR A 97 -16.79 12.80 1.34
N GLY A 98 -17.95 12.43 0.82
CA GLY A 98 -18.65 11.24 1.33
C GLY A 98 -17.86 9.96 1.00
N PRO A 99 -18.22 8.82 1.61
CA PRO A 99 -17.71 7.52 1.19
C PRO A 99 -18.12 7.20 -0.26
N PHE A 100 -17.20 6.72 -1.07
CA PHE A 100 -17.45 6.27 -2.44
C PHE A 100 -16.75 4.95 -2.71
N VAL A 101 -17.35 4.11 -3.55
CA VAL A 101 -16.76 2.82 -3.92
C VAL A 101 -15.76 3.01 -5.06
N VAL A 102 -14.60 2.38 -4.94
CA VAL A 102 -13.56 2.35 -5.97
C VAL A 102 -13.01 0.94 -6.12
N THR A 103 -12.83 0.51 -7.36
CA THR A 103 -12.18 -0.77 -7.68
C THR A 103 -10.70 -0.52 -7.98
N GLY A 104 -9.85 -1.43 -7.54
CA GLY A 104 -8.41 -1.35 -7.73
C GLY A 104 -7.77 -2.74 -7.83
N THR A 105 -6.47 -2.76 -7.66
CA THR A 105 -5.65 -3.97 -7.65
C THR A 105 -4.73 -3.93 -6.43
N TYR A 106 -4.42 -5.09 -5.85
CA TYR A 106 -3.42 -5.21 -4.79
C TYR A 106 -2.46 -6.35 -5.08
N GLN A 107 -1.31 -6.28 -4.42
CA GLN A 107 -0.36 -7.37 -4.35
C GLN A 107 0.32 -7.38 -2.99
N LEU A 108 0.49 -8.57 -2.42
CA LEU A 108 1.20 -8.76 -1.17
C LEU A 108 2.68 -9.07 -1.41
N TYR A 109 3.50 -8.63 -0.48
CA TYR A 109 4.95 -8.78 -0.46
C TYR A 109 5.39 -9.24 0.93
N ASP A 110 6.59 -9.77 1.08
CA ASP A 110 7.12 -10.22 2.38
C ASP A 110 7.09 -9.11 3.45
N GLY A 111 7.41 -7.89 3.04
CA GLY A 111 7.52 -6.70 3.89
C GLY A 111 6.32 -5.76 3.86
N GLY A 112 5.20 -6.16 3.22
CA GLY A 112 4.02 -5.32 3.15
C GLY A 112 3.11 -5.59 1.95
N GLY A 113 2.56 -4.54 1.37
CA GLY A 113 1.66 -4.65 0.23
C GLY A 113 1.60 -3.40 -0.61
N MET A 114 1.19 -3.54 -1.86
CA MET A 114 0.84 -2.42 -2.73
C MET A 114 -0.65 -2.46 -3.06
N ILE A 115 -1.27 -1.30 -3.13
CA ILE A 115 -2.63 -1.09 -3.62
C ILE A 115 -2.56 -0.01 -4.69
N TRP A 116 -3.19 -0.25 -5.83
CA TRP A 116 -3.45 0.78 -6.82
C TRP A 116 -4.95 1.05 -6.89
N THR A 117 -5.32 2.32 -6.90
CA THR A 117 -6.67 2.77 -7.25
C THR A 117 -6.58 3.97 -8.19
N PRO A 118 -7.61 4.21 -9.03
CA PRO A 118 -7.68 5.45 -9.81
C PRO A 118 -7.78 6.71 -8.94
N ALA A 119 -8.15 6.58 -7.66
CA ALA A 119 -8.25 7.71 -6.73
C ALA A 119 -6.91 8.15 -6.13
N THR A 120 -5.92 7.24 -6.03
CA THR A 120 -4.67 7.50 -5.30
C THR A 120 -3.39 7.12 -6.00
N GLY A 121 -3.44 6.47 -7.16
CA GLY A 121 -2.25 5.84 -7.73
C GLY A 121 -1.80 4.65 -6.88
N VAL A 122 -0.51 4.33 -6.92
CA VAL A 122 0.06 3.21 -6.16
C VAL A 122 0.38 3.68 -4.74
N ILE A 123 -0.26 3.09 -3.75
CA ILE A 123 0.14 3.19 -2.36
C ILE A 123 0.90 1.93 -1.95
N VAL A 124 2.06 2.13 -1.32
CA VAL A 124 2.84 1.08 -0.68
C VAL A 124 2.61 1.13 0.83
N PHE A 125 2.19 0.01 1.41
CA PHE A 125 2.05 -0.20 2.84
C PHE A 125 3.22 -1.05 3.33
N PHE A 126 4.03 -0.53 4.24
CA PHE A 126 5.15 -1.25 4.84
C PHE A 126 4.77 -1.85 6.20
N ASN A 127 5.26 -3.04 6.52
CA ASN A 127 4.99 -3.73 7.80
C ASN A 127 5.47 -2.94 9.03
N ASN A 128 6.36 -1.96 8.87
CA ASN A 128 6.77 -1.05 9.94
C ASN A 128 5.70 0.03 10.29
N GLY A 129 4.55 0.01 9.63
CA GLY A 129 3.43 0.95 9.85
C GLY A 129 3.56 2.28 9.10
N THR A 130 4.48 2.39 8.13
CA THR A 130 4.60 3.57 7.25
C THR A 130 4.03 3.28 5.86
N TRP A 131 3.64 4.34 5.14
CA TRP A 131 3.18 4.23 3.76
C TRP A 131 3.79 5.30 2.85
N ALA A 132 3.83 5.00 1.54
CA ALA A 132 4.27 5.93 0.50
C ALA A 132 3.34 5.88 -0.72
N GLY A 133 3.19 6.99 -1.44
CA GLY A 133 2.40 7.09 -2.67
C GLY A 133 3.25 7.37 -3.90
N PHE A 134 2.84 6.84 -5.06
CA PHE A 134 3.52 6.92 -6.36
C PHE A 134 2.53 7.12 -7.52
#